data_AF-A0A7S1WSZ3-F1
#
_entry.id   AF-A0A7S1WSZ3-F1
#
_cell.length_a   1.000
_cell.length_b   1.000
_cell.length_c   1.000
_cell.angle_alpha   90.00
_cell.angle_beta   90.00
_cell.angle_gamma   90.00
#
_symmetry.space_group_name_H-M   'P 1'
#
loop_
_entity.id
_entity.type
_entity.pdbx_description
1 polymer ?
#
loop_
_entity_poly.entity_id
_entity_poly.type
_entity_poly.pdbx_seq_one_letter_code
_entity_poly.pdbx_strand_id
1 'polypeptide(L)'
;RILPQNAPGASGRRRRAHAPSASFRRLAISWTSVFLGPRERPRAQLLPSEAGDPRRRERERERAEDVETAHFLGEWCKVLDHQEQEEQGMKRATAKKLAAEHRKHTEVVSRRREEEKKQEAQVAIHAKKALEADTVEFHSYAEKCIRGYSEEGKNVIPLIKELRDFRKRVLE
;
A
#
# COMPACT_ATOMS: atom_id res chain seq x y z
N ARG A 1 -24.76 30.74 7.65
CA ARG A 1 -24.89 29.52 6.82
C ARG A 1 -23.73 28.60 7.16
N ILE A 2 -23.88 27.86 8.25
CA ILE A 2 -24.02 26.38 8.33
C ILE A 2 -22.66 25.66 8.15
N LEU A 3 -22.09 25.33 9.31
CA LEU A 3 -21.10 24.27 9.53
C LEU A 3 -21.72 22.88 9.26
N PRO A 4 -20.92 21.86 8.96
CA PRO A 4 -21.20 20.49 9.38
C PRO A 4 -20.13 20.07 10.42
N GLN A 5 -20.44 20.09 11.71
CA GLN A 5 -20.83 18.92 12.51
C GLN A 5 -20.86 17.57 11.76
N ASN A 6 -19.98 16.65 12.15
CA ASN A 6 -20.25 15.21 12.16
C ASN A 6 -19.26 14.47 13.09
N ALA A 7 -19.82 13.89 14.14
CA ALA A 7 -19.33 12.79 14.95
C ALA A 7 -20.57 11.90 15.25
N PRO A 8 -20.49 10.71 15.88
CA PRO A 8 -19.41 9.72 16.00
C PRO A 8 -19.88 8.31 15.52
N GLY A 9 -18.94 7.41 15.23
CA GLY A 9 -19.24 6.01 14.85
C GLY A 9 -18.45 5.00 15.67
N ALA A 10 -19.08 4.49 16.72
CA ALA A 10 -18.56 3.41 17.57
C ALA A 10 -18.42 2.10 16.79
N SER A 11 -17.29 1.41 16.94
CA SER A 11 -17.26 -0.05 16.80
C SER A 11 -16.16 -0.64 17.68
N GLY A 12 -16.59 -1.09 18.87
CA GLY A 12 -15.76 -1.90 19.75
C GLY A 12 -15.44 -3.24 19.08
N ARG A 13 -14.16 -3.58 18.99
CA ARG A 13 -13.71 -4.96 18.76
C ARG A 13 -12.89 -5.42 19.95
N ARG A 14 -13.56 -6.12 20.85
CA ARG A 14 -12.95 -6.98 21.87
C ARG A 14 -12.02 -7.97 21.15
N ARG A 15 -10.71 -7.83 21.31
CA ARG A 15 -9.76 -8.88 20.93
C ARG A 15 -9.76 -9.91 22.04
N ARG A 16 -10.27 -11.10 21.72
CA ARG A 16 -10.24 -12.29 22.57
C ARG A 16 -8.78 -12.69 22.78
N ALA A 17 -8.43 -12.93 24.04
CA ALA A 17 -7.19 -13.59 24.42
C ALA A 17 -7.14 -14.98 23.78
N HIS A 18 -6.07 -15.27 23.04
CA HIS A 18 -5.71 -16.63 22.65
C HIS A 18 -4.82 -17.20 23.75
N ALA A 19 -5.36 -18.16 24.49
CA ALA A 19 -4.59 -19.06 25.32
C ALA A 19 -3.87 -20.08 24.40
N PRO A 20 -2.56 -20.33 24.58
CA PRO A 20 -1.92 -21.47 23.95
C PRO A 20 -2.26 -22.76 24.71
N SER A 21 -2.95 -23.68 24.02
CA SER A 21 -3.08 -25.07 24.42
C SER A 21 -1.86 -25.86 23.94
N ALA A 22 -1.15 -26.53 24.85
CA ALA A 22 -0.37 -27.73 24.58
C ALA A 22 -0.19 -28.42 25.94
N SER A 23 -0.98 -29.45 26.28
CA SER A 23 -0.90 -30.83 25.80
C SER A 23 0.49 -31.45 25.95
N PHE A 24 0.56 -32.43 26.86
CA PHE A 24 1.43 -33.60 26.83
C PHE A 24 2.94 -33.41 27.02
N ARG A 25 3.43 -33.76 28.22
CA ARG A 25 4.06 -35.07 28.48
C ARG A 25 4.23 -35.30 29.98
N ARG A 26 3.45 -36.24 30.51
CA ARG A 26 3.71 -36.94 31.77
C ARG A 26 4.92 -37.86 31.53
N LEU A 27 5.91 -37.83 32.42
CA LEU A 27 6.79 -38.96 32.65
C LEU A 27 6.66 -39.32 34.13
N ALA A 28 5.85 -40.34 34.37
CA ALA A 28 5.78 -41.06 35.62
C ALA A 28 6.93 -42.07 35.64
N ILE A 29 7.78 -41.99 36.65
CA ILE A 29 8.67 -43.09 37.02
C ILE A 29 8.18 -43.56 38.39
N SER A 30 7.42 -44.66 38.38
CA SER A 30 6.96 -45.41 39.54
C SER A 30 7.54 -46.81 39.42
N TRP A 31 8.49 -47.15 40.30
CA TRP A 31 8.84 -48.53 40.63
C TRP A 31 8.98 -48.62 42.16
N THR A 32 7.91 -49.07 42.80
CA THR A 32 7.86 -49.63 44.17
C THR A 32 8.64 -50.96 44.19
N SER A 33 9.66 -51.13 45.03
CA SER A 33 9.64 -51.68 46.41
C SER A 33 9.31 -53.18 46.53
N VAL A 34 10.31 -54.00 46.92
CA VAL A 34 10.25 -55.20 47.81
C VAL A 34 11.70 -55.42 48.31
N PHE A 35 12.14 -55.27 49.57
CA PHE A 35 11.83 -55.86 50.90
C PHE A 35 12.96 -56.81 51.39
N LEU A 36 13.28 -56.75 52.69
CA LEU A 36 14.25 -57.50 53.55
C LEU A 36 15.46 -56.65 53.97
N GLY A 37 15.80 -56.36 55.22
CA GLY A 37 15.35 -56.76 56.56
C GLY A 37 16.18 -55.97 57.61
N PRO A 38 15.90 -56.09 58.92
CA PRO A 38 16.26 -55.09 59.92
C PRO A 38 17.65 -55.32 60.55
N ARG A 39 18.40 -54.24 60.81
CA ARG A 39 19.57 -54.27 61.69
C ARG A 39 19.69 -52.98 62.48
N GLU A 40 19.13 -53.00 63.68
CA GLU A 40 19.34 -51.97 64.68
C GLU A 40 20.82 -51.88 65.08
N ARG A 41 21.39 -50.66 65.00
CA ARG A 41 22.58 -50.20 65.72
C ARG A 41 22.47 -48.68 65.95
N PRO A 42 23.13 -48.13 66.98
CA PRO A 42 22.52 -47.20 67.92
C PRO A 42 22.41 -45.76 67.40
N ARG A 43 21.32 -45.11 67.86
CA ARG A 43 21.07 -43.66 67.87
C ARG A 43 22.28 -42.91 68.44
N ALA A 44 23.21 -42.53 67.57
CA ALA A 44 24.01 -41.34 67.80
C ALA A 44 23.06 -40.15 67.62
N GLN A 45 22.69 -39.50 68.73
CA GLN A 45 22.03 -38.21 68.73
C GLN A 45 23.00 -37.17 68.14
N LEU A 46 23.16 -37.16 66.82
CA LEU A 46 23.64 -36.00 66.11
C LEU A 46 22.45 -35.06 66.02
N LEU A 47 22.38 -34.16 66.99
CA LEU A 47 21.61 -32.93 66.90
C LEU A 47 21.84 -32.34 65.50
N PRO A 48 20.80 -32.07 64.70
CA PRO A 48 20.98 -31.33 63.48
C PRO A 48 21.46 -29.95 63.89
N SER A 49 22.76 -29.67 63.69
CA SER A 49 23.26 -28.32 63.69
C SER A 49 22.61 -27.61 62.51
N GLU A 50 21.44 -27.01 62.75
CA GLU A 50 20.70 -26.17 61.81
C GLU A 50 21.41 -24.84 61.51
N ALA A 51 22.70 -24.74 61.80
CA ALA A 51 23.56 -23.69 61.26
C ALA A 51 24.07 -24.15 59.89
N GLY A 52 23.18 -24.14 58.89
CA GLY A 52 23.59 -24.29 57.49
C GLY A 52 24.67 -23.26 57.16
N ASP A 53 25.77 -23.72 56.54
CA ASP A 53 26.94 -22.89 56.19
C ASP A 53 26.46 -21.57 55.52
N PRO A 54 26.71 -20.40 56.13
CA PRO A 54 26.24 -19.11 55.60
C PRO A 54 26.69 -18.87 54.16
N ARG A 55 27.84 -19.41 53.75
CA ARG A 55 28.34 -19.33 52.37
C ARG A 55 27.46 -20.08 51.37
N ARG A 56 26.78 -21.15 51.82
CA ARG A 56 25.85 -21.90 50.96
C ARG A 56 24.54 -21.14 50.79
N ARG A 57 24.01 -20.54 51.86
CA ARG A 57 22.80 -19.71 51.81
C ARG A 57 22.99 -18.48 50.93
N GLU A 58 24.17 -17.84 51.01
CA GLU A 58 24.53 -16.71 50.15
C GLU A 58 24.55 -17.11 48.66
N ARG A 59 25.23 -18.21 48.30
CA ARG A 59 25.23 -18.72 46.93
C ARG A 59 23.84 -19.12 46.41
N GLU A 60 22.99 -19.68 47.26
CA GLU A 60 21.61 -20.03 46.89
C GLU A 60 20.78 -18.77 46.63
N ARG A 61 21.01 -17.69 47.39
CA ARG A 61 20.40 -16.39 47.18
C ARG A 61 20.90 -15.73 45.89
N GLU A 62 22.21 -15.70 45.65
CA GLU A 62 22.80 -15.19 44.40
C GLU A 62 22.21 -15.91 43.18
N ARG A 63 22.10 -17.24 43.23
CA ARG A 63 21.48 -18.02 42.15
C ARG A 63 20.01 -17.68 41.93
N ALA A 64 19.26 -17.39 43.00
CA ALA A 64 17.87 -16.97 42.87
C ALA A 64 17.78 -15.59 42.18
N GLU A 65 18.63 -14.64 42.59
CA GLU A 65 18.73 -13.31 41.99
C GLU A 65 19.16 -13.38 40.51
N ASP A 66 20.08 -14.28 40.15
CA ASP A 66 20.50 -14.55 38.77
C ASP A 66 19.36 -15.11 37.92
N VAL A 67 18.57 -16.03 38.47
CA VAL A 67 17.40 -16.61 37.78
C VAL A 67 16.34 -15.55 37.53
N GLU A 68 16.06 -14.70 38.51
CA GLU A 68 15.11 -13.59 38.35
C GLU A 68 15.60 -12.57 37.31
N THR A 69 16.89 -12.24 37.33
CA THR A 69 17.52 -11.35 36.34
C THR A 69 17.45 -11.95 34.94
N ALA A 70 17.76 -13.24 34.79
CA ALA A 70 17.67 -13.94 33.51
C ALA A 70 16.23 -13.98 32.99
N HIS A 71 15.24 -14.20 33.87
CA HIS A 71 13.84 -14.15 33.50
C HIS A 71 13.43 -12.75 33.04
N PHE A 72 13.79 -11.72 33.80
CA PHE A 72 13.52 -10.33 33.45
C PHE A 72 14.11 -9.95 32.09
N LEU A 73 15.39 -10.28 31.84
CA LEU A 73 16.04 -10.02 30.56
C LEU A 73 15.40 -10.80 29.42
N GLY A 74 14.99 -12.04 29.67
CA GLY A 74 14.25 -12.85 28.69
C GLY A 74 12.92 -12.22 28.29
N GLU A 75 12.13 -11.73 29.24
CA GLU A 75 10.90 -11.00 28.96
C GLU A 75 11.17 -9.66 28.25
N TRP A 76 12.24 -8.96 28.63
CA TRP A 76 12.64 -7.71 28.00
C TRP A 76 13.01 -7.89 26.52
N CYS A 77 13.79 -8.92 26.19
CA CYS A 77 14.12 -9.26 24.80
C CYS A 77 12.85 -9.52 23.98
N LYS A 78 11.88 -10.26 24.53
CA LYS A 78 10.59 -10.50 23.84
C LYS A 78 9.83 -9.20 23.55
N VAL A 79 9.84 -8.26 24.49
CA VAL A 79 9.20 -6.94 24.30
C VAL A 79 9.89 -6.17 23.18
N LEU A 80 11.23 -6.16 23.16
CA LEU A 80 11.99 -5.49 22.10
C LEU A 80 11.75 -6.12 20.73
N ASP A 81 11.77 -7.45 20.63
CA ASP A 81 11.48 -8.17 19.39
C ASP A 81 10.07 -7.85 18.88
N HIS A 82 9.10 -7.74 19.79
CA HIS A 82 7.74 -7.37 19.44
C HIS A 82 7.66 -5.92 18.91
N GLN A 83 8.30 -4.98 19.60
CA GLN A 83 8.36 -3.58 19.16
C GLN A 83 9.03 -3.43 17.79
N GLU A 84 10.15 -4.14 17.56
CA GLU A 84 10.82 -4.14 16.27
C GLU A 84 9.89 -4.68 15.16
N GLN A 85 9.19 -5.79 15.42
CA GLN A 85 8.23 -6.35 14.46
C GLN A 85 7.09 -5.38 14.15
N GLU A 86 6.55 -4.68 15.16
CA GLU A 86 5.52 -3.68 14.96
C GLU A 86 6.02 -2.50 14.12
N GLU A 87 7.22 -1.99 14.42
CA GLU A 87 7.83 -0.90 13.66
C GLU A 87 8.08 -1.29 12.20
N GLN A 88 8.64 -2.48 11.97
CA GLN A 88 8.83 -3.02 10.63
C GLN A 88 7.48 -3.21 9.91
N GLY A 89 6.46 -3.68 10.62
CA GLY A 89 5.09 -3.81 10.11
C GLY A 89 4.53 -2.48 9.65
N MET A 90 4.68 -1.43 10.46
CA MET A 90 4.26 -0.06 10.14
C MET A 90 5.01 0.49 8.93
N LYS A 91 6.34 0.35 8.87
CA LYS A 91 7.16 0.75 7.72
C LYS A 91 6.72 0.08 6.43
N ARG A 92 6.44 -1.24 6.46
CA ARG A 92 5.93 -1.97 5.29
C ARG A 92 4.53 -1.50 4.90
N ALA A 93 3.67 -1.22 5.86
CA ALA A 93 2.31 -0.74 5.61
C ALA A 93 2.30 0.66 4.97
N THR A 94 3.13 1.59 5.46
CA THR A 94 3.26 2.93 4.86
C THR A 94 3.86 2.87 3.47
N ALA A 95 4.91 2.07 3.25
CA ALA A 95 5.50 1.86 1.93
C ALA A 95 4.48 1.31 0.91
N LYS A 96 3.65 0.33 1.33
CA LYS A 96 2.57 -0.21 0.49
C LYS A 96 1.53 0.85 0.14
N LYS A 97 1.12 1.68 1.11
CA LYS A 97 0.17 2.78 0.87
C LYS A 97 0.74 3.79 -0.13
N LEU A 98 1.98 4.21 0.06
CA LEU A 98 2.65 5.15 -0.84
C LEU A 98 2.75 4.59 -2.26
N ALA A 99 3.15 3.32 -2.41
CA ALA A 99 3.20 2.66 -3.71
C ALA A 99 1.82 2.58 -4.39
N ALA A 100 0.76 2.33 -3.62
CA ALA A 100 -0.61 2.32 -4.14
C ALA A 100 -1.06 3.70 -4.64
N GLU A 101 -0.76 4.77 -3.89
CA GLU A 101 -1.08 6.14 -4.32
C GLU A 101 -0.28 6.55 -5.57
N HIS A 102 1.00 6.18 -5.66
CA HIS A 102 1.78 6.41 -6.88
C HIS A 102 1.18 5.70 -8.09
N ARG A 103 0.74 4.44 -7.95
CA ARG A 103 0.08 3.71 -9.04
C ARG A 103 -1.20 4.42 -9.49
N LYS A 104 -2.07 4.80 -8.56
CA LYS A 104 -3.30 5.56 -8.87
C LYS A 104 -2.98 6.87 -9.60
N HIS A 105 -1.97 7.61 -9.13
CA HIS A 105 -1.55 8.85 -9.77
C HIS A 105 -1.07 8.61 -11.21
N THR A 106 -0.23 7.61 -11.44
CA THR A 106 0.23 7.25 -12.79
C THR A 106 -0.92 6.83 -13.71
N GLU A 107 -1.88 6.06 -13.20
CA GLU A 107 -3.09 5.67 -13.96
C GLU A 107 -3.93 6.89 -14.36
N VAL A 108 -4.15 7.84 -13.43
CA VAL A 108 -4.88 9.08 -13.71
C VAL A 108 -4.16 9.91 -14.78
N VAL A 109 -2.84 10.06 -14.68
CA VAL A 109 -2.04 10.80 -15.67
C VAL A 109 -2.10 10.12 -17.04
N SER A 110 -1.97 8.79 -17.09
CA SER A 110 -2.08 8.03 -18.35
C SER A 110 -3.44 8.23 -19.01
N ARG A 111 -4.52 8.12 -18.23
CA ARG A 111 -5.88 8.32 -18.71
C ARG A 111 -6.09 9.74 -19.25
N ARG A 112 -5.63 10.77 -18.54
CA ARG A 112 -5.72 12.16 -18.99
C ARG A 112 -5.01 12.37 -20.33
N ARG A 113 -3.80 11.84 -20.46
CA ARG A 113 -3.02 11.93 -21.71
C ARG A 113 -3.75 11.27 -22.89
N GLU A 114 -4.42 10.14 -22.66
CA GLU A 114 -5.23 9.49 -23.70
C GLU A 114 -6.47 10.30 -24.07
N GLU A 115 -7.13 10.92 -23.10
CA GLU A 115 -8.28 11.80 -23.32
C GLU A 115 -7.87 13.06 -24.10
N GLU A 116 -6.76 13.70 -23.74
CA GLU A 116 -6.16 14.84 -24.47
C GLU A 116 -5.84 14.46 -25.92
N LYS A 117 -5.16 13.34 -26.13
CA LYS A 117 -4.85 12.85 -27.50
C LYS A 117 -6.11 12.62 -28.33
N LYS A 118 -7.18 12.11 -27.72
CA LYS A 118 -8.48 11.93 -28.41
C LYS A 118 -9.10 13.27 -28.77
N GLN A 119 -9.05 14.26 -27.87
CA GLN A 119 -9.56 15.60 -28.12
C GLN A 119 -8.77 16.28 -29.24
N GLU A 120 -7.43 16.22 -29.22
CA GLU A 120 -6.59 16.75 -30.28
C GLU A 120 -6.90 16.11 -31.64
N ALA A 121 -7.08 14.79 -31.67
CA ALA A 121 -7.48 14.08 -32.89
C ALA A 121 -8.86 14.53 -33.40
N GLN A 122 -9.83 14.74 -32.50
CA GLN A 122 -11.15 15.25 -32.87
C GLN A 122 -11.07 16.68 -33.43
N VAL A 123 -10.29 17.56 -32.80
CA VAL A 123 -10.07 18.93 -33.29
C VAL A 123 -9.41 18.91 -34.66
N ALA A 124 -8.39 18.06 -34.87
CA ALA A 124 -7.74 17.92 -36.16
C ALA A 124 -8.71 17.44 -37.26
N ILE A 125 -9.57 16.45 -36.96
CA ILE A 125 -10.61 15.98 -37.90
C ILE A 125 -11.61 17.10 -38.19
N HIS A 126 -12.04 17.84 -37.17
CA HIS A 126 -12.99 18.94 -37.35
C HIS A 126 -12.38 20.06 -38.20
N ALA A 127 -11.14 20.44 -37.94
CA ALA A 127 -10.42 21.43 -38.74
C ALA A 127 -10.27 20.98 -40.19
N LYS A 128 -9.92 19.71 -40.44
CA LYS A 128 -9.86 19.15 -41.79
C LYS A 128 -11.20 19.21 -42.51
N LYS A 129 -12.29 18.83 -41.83
CA LYS A 129 -13.65 18.91 -42.38
C LYS A 129 -14.07 20.34 -42.70
N ALA A 130 -13.70 21.30 -41.86
CA ALA A 130 -13.96 22.72 -42.12
C ALA A 130 -13.22 23.20 -43.36
N LEU A 131 -11.94 22.85 -43.52
CA LEU A 131 -11.17 23.18 -44.72
C LEU A 131 -11.76 22.52 -45.98
N GLU A 132 -12.22 21.27 -45.89
CA GLU A 132 -12.92 20.59 -46.99
C GLU A 132 -14.23 21.30 -47.34
N ALA A 133 -15.03 21.70 -46.34
CA ALA A 133 -16.26 22.47 -46.57
C ALA A 133 -15.96 23.81 -47.28
N ASP A 134 -14.98 24.57 -46.79
CA ASP A 134 -14.55 25.83 -47.42
C ASP A 134 -14.10 25.63 -48.87
N THR A 135 -13.44 24.50 -49.19
CA THR A 135 -13.05 24.19 -50.57
C THR A 135 -14.28 24.01 -51.48
N VAL A 136 -15.30 23.30 -51.01
CA VAL A 136 -16.53 23.04 -51.77
C VAL A 136 -17.32 24.32 -51.97
N GLU A 137 -17.43 25.15 -50.93
CA GLU A 137 -18.09 26.45 -51.00
C GLU A 137 -17.38 27.38 -51.98
N PHE A 138 -16.04 27.43 -51.93
CA PHE A 138 -15.24 28.21 -52.87
C PHE A 138 -15.46 27.77 -54.32
N HIS A 139 -15.46 26.46 -54.59
CA HIS A 139 -15.71 25.94 -55.94
C HIS A 139 -17.12 26.28 -56.42
N SER A 140 -18.13 26.14 -55.56
CA SER A 140 -19.52 26.49 -55.88
C SER A 140 -19.68 27.99 -56.18
N TYR A 141 -19.00 28.84 -55.44
CA TYR A 141 -18.96 30.29 -55.68
C TYR A 141 -18.28 30.61 -57.02
N ALA A 142 -17.08 30.06 -57.24
CA ALA A 142 -16.32 30.25 -58.48
C ALA A 142 -17.13 29.83 -59.71
N GLU A 143 -17.83 28.69 -59.65
CA GLU A 143 -18.69 28.22 -60.73
C GLU A 143 -19.83 29.21 -61.03
N LYS A 144 -20.52 29.71 -60.00
CA LYS A 144 -21.59 30.70 -60.17
C LYS A 144 -21.07 31.98 -60.84
N CYS A 145 -19.90 32.48 -60.41
CA CYS A 145 -19.28 33.67 -61.01
C CYS A 145 -18.89 33.45 -62.47
N ILE A 146 -18.25 32.32 -62.79
CA ILE A 146 -17.85 31.98 -64.16
C ILE A 146 -19.08 31.83 -65.06
N ARG A 147 -20.12 31.17 -64.56
CA ARG A 147 -21.37 30.97 -65.30
C ARG A 147 -22.03 32.31 -65.61
N GLY A 148 -22.18 33.21 -64.63
CA GLY A 148 -22.73 34.55 -64.85
C GLY A 148 -21.93 35.37 -65.87
N TYR A 149 -20.60 35.36 -65.77
CA TYR A 149 -19.75 36.05 -66.76
C TYR A 149 -19.87 35.46 -68.17
N SER A 150 -20.00 34.13 -68.27
CA SER A 150 -20.18 33.43 -69.55
C SER A 150 -21.54 33.73 -70.17
N GLU A 151 -22.60 33.79 -69.38
CA GLU A 151 -23.96 34.13 -69.83
C GLU A 151 -24.03 35.57 -70.36
N GLU A 152 -23.25 36.49 -69.79
CA GLU A 152 -23.08 37.86 -70.28
C GLU A 152 -22.19 37.96 -71.54
N GLY A 153 -21.58 36.86 -72.01
CA GLY A 153 -20.68 36.83 -73.15
C GLY A 153 -19.30 37.46 -72.90
N LYS A 154 -18.91 37.66 -71.64
CA LYS A 154 -17.61 38.24 -71.26
C LYS A 154 -16.50 37.17 -71.29
N ASN A 155 -15.26 37.61 -71.51
CA ASN A 155 -14.11 36.72 -71.45
C ASN A 155 -13.85 36.26 -69.99
N VAL A 156 -14.02 34.96 -69.73
CA VAL A 156 -13.86 34.35 -68.40
C VAL A 156 -12.40 34.08 -68.00
N ILE A 157 -11.44 34.16 -68.94
CA ILE A 157 -10.03 33.81 -68.70
C ILE A 157 -9.39 34.68 -67.60
N PRO A 158 -9.55 36.01 -67.57
CA PRO A 158 -9.00 36.84 -66.49
C PRO A 158 -9.56 36.47 -65.12
N LEU A 159 -10.88 36.23 -65.04
CA LEU A 159 -11.56 35.85 -63.81
C LEU A 159 -11.06 34.51 -63.25
N ILE A 160 -10.86 33.50 -64.11
CA ILE A 160 -10.31 32.20 -63.70
C ILE A 160 -8.90 32.37 -63.13
N LYS A 161 -8.08 33.25 -63.73
CA LYS A 161 -6.74 33.54 -63.21
C LYS A 161 -6.80 34.17 -61.82
N GLU A 162 -7.64 35.17 -61.63
CA GLU A 162 -7.83 35.83 -60.33
C GLU A 162 -8.34 34.86 -59.25
N LEU A 163 -9.29 33.99 -59.58
CA LEU A 163 -9.81 32.98 -58.65
C LEU A 163 -8.73 31.96 -58.24
N ARG A 164 -7.87 31.54 -59.18
CA ARG A 164 -6.72 30.68 -58.88
C ARG A 164 -5.69 31.38 -57.99
N ASP A 165 -5.35 32.62 -58.31
CA ASP A 165 -4.39 33.42 -57.54
C ASP A 165 -4.92 33.76 -56.15
N PHE A 166 -6.23 33.99 -56.00
CA PHE A 166 -6.89 34.15 -54.71
C PHE A 166 -6.78 32.87 -53.88
N ARG A 167 -7.10 31.70 -54.46
CA ARG A 167 -7.02 30.43 -53.71
C ARG A 167 -5.60 30.12 -53.26
N LYS A 168 -4.61 30.43 -54.09
CA LYS A 168 -3.19 30.27 -53.75
C LYS A 168 -2.81 31.12 -52.53
N ARG A 169 -3.19 32.40 -52.52
CA ARG A 169 -2.92 33.33 -51.41
C ARG A 169 -3.62 32.98 -50.08
N VAL A 170 -4.73 32.26 -50.13
CA VAL A 170 -5.48 31.86 -48.92
C VAL A 170 -4.93 30.56 -48.31
N LEU A 171 -4.23 29.74 -49.12
CA LEU A 171 -3.64 28.47 -48.67
C LEU A 171 -2.17 28.57 -48.27
N GLU A 172 -1.45 29.59 -48.76
CA GLU A 172 -0.09 29.96 -48.33
C GLU A 172 -0.12 30.78 -47.03
#